data_AF-A0A1C5CAJ7-F1
#
_entry.id   AF-A0A1C5CAJ7-F1
#
_cell.length_a   1.000
_cell.length_b   1.000
_cell.length_c   1.000
_cell.angle_alpha   90.00
_cell.angle_beta   90.00
_cell.angle_gamma   90.00
#
_symmetry.space_group_name_H-M   'P 1'
#
loop_
_entity.id
_entity.type
_entity.pdbx_description
1 polymer ?
#
loop_
_entity_poly.entity_id
_entity_poly.type
_entity_poly.pdbx_seq_one_letter_code
_entity_poly.pdbx_strand_id
1 'polypeptide(L)' 'MARSMQDALTARGAHRCCSPVDLMLAATAHAEDLTVLHVDKDYSTVARYWPSFKQVRLDTGLPA' A
#
# COMPACT_ATOMS: atom_id res chain seq x y z
N MET A 1 0.98 0.52 -13.25
CA MET A 1 1.27 -0.10 -11.93
C MET A 1 0.03 -0.59 -11.16
N ALA A 2 -0.99 0.24 -10.91
CA ALA A 2 -2.09 -0.10 -9.99
C ALA A 2 -2.80 -1.45 -10.29
N ARG A 3 -3.06 -1.74 -11.57
CA ARG A 3 -3.66 -3.03 -11.96
C ARG A 3 -2.77 -4.23 -11.63
N SER A 4 -1.47 -4.13 -11.91
CA SER A 4 -0.49 -5.17 -11.59
C SER A 4 -0.34 -5.41 -10.09
N MET A 5 -0.41 -4.34 -9.28
CA MET A 5 -0.48 -4.45 -7.81
C MET A 5 -1.75 -5.17 -7.38
N GLN A 6 -2.91 -4.82 -7.96
CA GLN A 6 -4.18 -5.48 -7.64
C GLN A 6 -4.19 -6.95 -8.03
N ASP A 7 -3.63 -7.31 -9.19
CA ASP A 7 -3.53 -8.70 -9.64
C ASP A 7 -2.63 -9.51 -8.70
N ALA A 8 -1.51 -8.93 -8.24
CA ALA A 8 -0.59 -9.56 -7.28
C ALA A 8 -1.21 -9.78 -5.89
N LEU A 9 -2.06 -8.85 -5.43
CA LEU A 9 -2.83 -8.97 -4.19
C LEU A 9 -3.95 -10.00 -4.33
N THR A 10 -4.62 -10.01 -5.48
CA THR A 10 -5.69 -10.96 -5.79
C THR A 10 -5.18 -12.40 -5.82
N ALA A 11 -4.03 -12.63 -6.45
CA ALA A 11 -3.37 -13.93 -6.47
C ALA A 11 -3.04 -14.47 -5.05
N ARG A 12 -2.97 -13.60 -4.05
CA ARG A 12 -2.65 -13.94 -2.65
C ARG A 12 -3.86 -13.81 -1.71
N GLY A 13 -5.08 -13.71 -2.26
CA GLY A 13 -6.32 -13.65 -1.50
C GLY A 13 -6.63 -12.30 -0.86
N ALA A 14 -5.80 -11.27 -1.06
CA ALA A 14 -5.94 -9.93 -0.47
C ALA A 14 -6.76 -8.95 -1.33
N HIS A 15 -7.56 -9.44 -2.27
CA HIS A 15 -8.33 -8.67 -3.25
C HIS A 15 -9.32 -7.63 -2.69
N ARG A 16 -9.72 -7.75 -1.41
CA ARG A 16 -10.60 -6.77 -0.71
C ARG A 16 -9.86 -5.82 0.22
N CYS A 17 -8.53 -5.86 0.21
CA CYS A 17 -7.70 -5.15 1.18
C CYS A 17 -7.33 -3.73 0.78
N CYS A 18 -7.83 -3.17 -0.33
CA CYS A 18 -7.63 -1.76 -0.66
C CYS A 18 -8.77 -1.28 -1.55
N SER A 19 -9.19 -0.04 -1.36
CA SER A 19 -10.02 0.64 -2.36
C SER A 19 -9.22 0.83 -3.67
N PRO A 20 -9.88 0.93 -4.85
CA PRO A 20 -9.22 1.36 -6.07
C PRO A 20 -8.40 2.65 -5.91
N VAL A 21 -8.86 3.57 -5.05
CA VAL A 21 -8.15 4.82 -4.75
C VAL A 21 -6.83 4.54 -4.01
N ASP A 22 -6.82 3.63 -3.04
CA ASP A 22 -5.60 3.29 -2.28
C ASP A 22 -4.56 2.64 -3.18
N LEU A 23 -4.99 1.81 -4.13
CA LEU A 23 -4.10 1.17 -5.09
C LEU A 23 -3.52 2.18 -6.08
N MET A 24 -4.32 3.17 -6.51
CA MET A 24 -3.81 4.26 -7.33
C MET A 24 -2.79 5.10 -6.56
N LEU A 25 -3.07 5.43 -5.30
CA LEU A 25 -2.16 6.21 -4.47
C LEU A 25 -0.84 5.44 -4.22
N ALA A 26 -0.93 4.17 -3.83
CA ALA A 26 0.24 3.31 -3.61
C ALA A 26 1.09 3.14 -4.88
N ALA A 27 0.43 2.93 -6.02
CA ALA A 27 1.11 2.79 -7.31
C ALA A 27 1.83 4.07 -7.75
N THR A 28 1.20 5.23 -7.58
CA THR A 28 1.80 6.53 -7.89
C THR A 28 2.97 6.82 -6.96
N ALA A 29 2.79 6.65 -5.65
CA ALA A 29 3.86 6.84 -4.69
C ALA A 29 5.06 5.93 -4.98
N HIS A 30 4.82 4.66 -5.33
CA HIS A 30 5.89 3.74 -5.70
C HIS A 30 6.62 4.17 -7.00
N ALA A 31 5.89 4.63 -8.01
CA ALA A 31 6.47 5.08 -9.28
C ALA A 31 7.35 6.32 -9.11
N GLU A 32 6.99 7.21 -8.19
CA GLU A 32 7.70 8.46 -7.90
C GLU A 32 8.71 8.34 -6.74
N ASP A 33 8.98 7.12 -6.26
CA ASP A 33 9.85 6.81 -5.11
C ASP A 33 9.48 7.52 -3.79
N LEU A 34 8.19 7.82 -3.59
CA LEU A 34 7.65 8.47 -2.40
C LEU A 34 7.23 7.45 -1.32
N THR A 35 7.13 7.92 -0.07
CA THR A 35 6.60 7.15 1.06
C THR A 35 5.18 7.57 1.37
N VAL A 36 4.26 6.61 1.45
CA VAL A 36 2.87 6.87 1.87
C VAL A 36 2.79 6.93 3.39
N LEU A 37 2.38 8.07 3.94
CA LEU A 37 2.04 8.22 5.35
C LEU A 37 0.55 7.93 5.53
N HIS A 38 0.19 7.02 6.42
CA HIS A 38 -1.21 6.61 6.58
C HIS A 38 -1.52 6.12 8.00
N VAL A 39 -2.80 5.92 8.28
CA VAL A 39 -3.31 5.19 9.46
C VAL A 39 -4.13 3.95 9.07
N ASP A 40 -4.32 3.73 7.76
CA ASP A 40 -5.09 2.61 7.24
C ASP A 40 -4.23 1.34 7.15
N LYS A 41 -4.66 0.24 7.78
CA LYS A 41 -3.92 -1.04 7.77
C LYS A 41 -3.75 -1.64 6.38
N ASP A 42 -4.54 -1.20 5.41
CA ASP A 42 -4.56 -1.71 4.05
C ASP A 42 -3.22 -1.48 3.34
N TYR A 43 -2.58 -0.32 3.53
CA TYR A 43 -1.23 -0.05 3.00
C TYR A 43 -0.15 -0.97 3.60
N SER A 44 -0.30 -1.39 4.86
CA SER A 44 0.60 -2.38 5.47
C SER A 44 0.46 -3.75 4.80
N THR A 45 -0.75 -4.11 4.38
CA THR A 45 -0.99 -5.33 3.59
C THR A 45 -0.40 -5.22 2.19
N VAL A 46 -0.52 -4.06 1.54
CA VAL A 46 0.15 -3.81 0.25
C VAL A 46 1.66 -3.99 0.38
N ALA A 47 2.29 -3.36 1.37
CA ALA A 47 3.73 -3.47 1.62
C ALA A 47 4.19 -4.92 1.89
N ARG A 48 3.36 -5.74 2.54
CA ARG A 48 3.64 -7.17 2.77
C ARG A 48 3.78 -7.96 1.47
N TYR A 49 3.00 -7.61 0.46
CA TYR A 49 2.98 -8.31 -0.83
C TYR A 49 3.76 -7.59 -1.94
N TRP A 50 4.15 -6.35 -1.68
CA TRP A 50 4.98 -5.52 -2.56
C TRP A 50 6.10 -4.86 -1.74
N PRO A 51 7.18 -5.58 -1.41
CA PRO A 51 8.18 -5.11 -0.44
C PRO A 51 8.93 -3.82 -0.83
N SER A 52 8.93 -3.45 -2.12
CA SER A 52 9.53 -2.20 -2.60
C SER A 52 8.61 -0.98 -2.47
N PHE A 53 7.38 -1.15 -1.99
CA PHE A 53 6.45 -0.07 -1.70
C PHE A 53 6.75 0.50 -0.30
N LYS A 54 7.09 1.79 -0.23
CA LYS A 54 7.45 2.49 1.01
C LYS A 54 6.19 3.06 1.68
N GLN A 55 5.95 2.68 2.93
CA GLN A 55 4.87 3.23 3.75
C GLN A 55 5.32 3.41 5.21
N VAL A 56 4.71 4.39 5.89
CA VAL A 56 4.83 4.58 7.33
C VAL A 56 3.45 4.78 7.93
N ARG A 57 3.18 4.00 8.98
CA ARG A 57 1.93 4.05 9.73
C ARG A 57 2.05 5.01 10.93
N LEU A 58 1.32 6.12 10.88
CA LEU A 58 1.47 7.25 11.79
C LEU A 58 0.93 6.99 13.21
N ASP A 59 -0.12 6.18 13.35
CA ASP A 59 -0.72 5.82 14.65
C ASP A 59 0.07 4.77 15.43
N THR A 60 1.14 4.23 14.84
CA THR A 60 2.04 3.25 15.47
C THR A 60 3.46 3.76 15.64
N GLY A 61 3.77 5.00 15.19
CA GLY A 61 5.15 5.48 15.07
C GLY A 61 5.40 6.96 15.35
N LEU A 62 4.39 7.76 15.71
CA LEU A 62 4.64 9.09 16.27
C LEU A 62 4.98 8.93 17.77
N PRO A 63 6.19 9.32 18.24
CA PRO A 63 6.38 9.53 19.66
C PRO A 63 5.35 10.59 20.12
N ALA A 64 4.76 10.35 21.29
CA ALA A 64 3.82 11.28 21.93
C ALA A 64 4.41 12.69 22.08
#